data_AF-A0A926BRM5-F1
#
_entry.id   AF-A0A926BRM5-F1
#
_cell.length_a   1.000
_cell.length_b   1.000
_cell.length_c   1.000
_cell.angle_alpha   90.00
_cell.angle_beta   90.00
_cell.angle_gamma   90.00
#
_symmetry.space_group_name_H-M   'P 1'
#
loop_
_entity.id
_entity.type
_entity.pdbx_description
1 polymer ?
#
loop_
_entity_poly.entity_id
_entity_poly.type
_entity_poly.pdbx_seq_one_letter_code
_entity_poly.pdbx_strand_id
1 'polypeptide(L)'
;MATLKVDVDPARDFVLGNTDAPVTLVEYGDYECPHCERAQPIVEAVRDAMGDDLRVVFRAFPLAQMHPHAQHAAEAAQSAGVQGKFW
;
A
#
# COMPACT_ATOMS: atom_id res chain seq x y z
N MET A 1 -0.93 10.70 -19.08
CA MET A 1 -0.70 9.50 -18.25
C MET A 1 -0.27 9.98 -16.88
N ALA A 2 -0.84 9.45 -15.81
CA ALA A 2 -0.37 9.77 -14.46
C ALA A 2 0.94 8.99 -14.23
N THR A 3 2.04 9.71 -14.06
CA THR A 3 3.35 9.11 -13.77
C THR A 3 3.64 9.31 -12.29
N LEU A 4 4.09 8.27 -11.61
CA LEU A 4 4.56 8.41 -10.24
C LEU A 4 5.79 9.30 -10.23
N LYS A 5 5.88 10.23 -9.27
CA LYS A 5 7.11 11.00 -9.06
C LYS A 5 8.26 10.10 -8.62
N VAL A 6 7.93 9.04 -7.88
CA VAL A 6 8.85 8.02 -7.38
C VAL A 6 8.28 6.68 -7.77
N ASP A 7 9.00 5.98 -8.66
CA ASP A 7 8.59 4.67 -9.16
C ASP A 7 8.45 3.64 -8.02
N VAL A 8 7.79 2.52 -8.29
CA VAL A 8 7.80 1.38 -7.37
C VAL A 8 9.18 0.74 -7.40
N ASP A 9 9.72 0.47 -6.21
CA ASP A 9 11.02 -0.16 -6.04
C ASP A 9 10.92 -1.21 -4.91
N PRO A 10 11.06 -2.51 -5.22
CA PRO A 10 10.97 -3.60 -4.22
C PRO A 10 11.97 -3.51 -3.07
N ALA A 11 13.02 -2.68 -3.17
CA ALA A 11 13.95 -2.44 -2.07
C ALA A 11 13.37 -1.52 -0.97
N ARG A 12 12.34 -0.73 -1.28
CA ARG A 12 11.65 0.19 -0.36
C ARG A 12 10.15 -0.07 -0.20
N ASP A 13 9.54 -0.68 -1.21
CA ASP A 13 8.11 -0.92 -1.28
C ASP A 13 7.82 -2.40 -1.02
N PHE A 14 6.79 -2.66 -0.22
CA PHE A 14 6.31 -4.02 0.00
C PHE A 14 5.25 -4.33 -1.04
N VAL A 15 5.56 -5.23 -1.97
CA VAL A 15 4.68 -5.60 -3.08
C VAL A 15 3.83 -6.81 -2.70
N LEU A 16 2.52 -6.72 -2.90
CA LEU A 16 1.60 -7.86 -2.83
C LEU A 16 1.25 -8.32 -4.25
N GLY A 17 1.36 -9.63 -4.50
CA GLY A 17 1.10 -10.25 -5.80
C GLY A 17 2.37 -10.47 -6.63
N ASN A 18 2.20 -10.73 -7.92
CA ASN A 18 3.30 -11.01 -8.85
C ASN A 18 4.16 -9.76 -9.09
N THR A 19 5.46 -9.82 -8.81
CA THR A 19 6.36 -8.67 -9.03
C THR A 19 6.48 -8.26 -10.49
N ASP A 20 6.19 -9.16 -11.43
CA ASP A 20 6.25 -8.90 -12.88
C ASP A 20 4.87 -8.57 -13.48
N ALA A 21 3.86 -8.33 -12.64
CA ALA A 21 2.51 -7.97 -13.08
C ALA A 21 2.53 -6.74 -14.01
N PRO A 22 1.81 -6.78 -15.15
CA PRO A 22 1.76 -5.67 -16.11
C PRO A 22 1.06 -4.44 -15.55
N VAL A 23 0.21 -4.59 -14.53
CA VAL A 23 -0.52 -3.49 -13.88
C VAL A 23 -0.06 -3.33 -12.44
N THR A 24 0.16 -2.08 -12.03
CA THR A 24 0.53 -1.72 -10.66
C THR A 24 -0.51 -0.76 -10.08
N LEU A 25 -1.11 -1.13 -8.95
CA LEU A 25 -1.92 -0.21 -8.13
C LEU A 25 -1.06 0.26 -6.96
N VAL A 26 -0.86 1.57 -6.87
CA VAL A 26 -0.21 2.20 -5.70
C VAL A 26 -1.25 2.98 -4.93
N GLU A 27 -1.53 2.56 -3.70
CA GLU A 27 -2.37 3.28 -2.77
C GLU A 27 -1.52 4.12 -1.83
N TYR A 28 -1.82 5.41 -1.72
CA TYR A 28 -1.31 6.24 -0.64
C TYR A 28 -2.39 6.37 0.42
N GLY A 29 -2.14 5.84 1.61
CA GLY A 29 -3.15 5.73 2.65
C GLY A 29 -2.63 5.98 4.05
N ASP A 30 -3.56 6.19 4.95
CA ASP A 30 -3.32 6.45 6.37
C ASP A 30 -4.07 5.38 7.18
N TYR A 31 -3.37 4.75 8.12
CA TYR A 31 -3.90 3.64 8.92
C TYR A 31 -5.02 4.03 9.89
N GLU A 32 -5.23 5.31 10.18
CA GLU A 32 -6.37 5.81 10.96
C GLU A 32 -7.49 6.38 10.09
N CYS A 33 -7.30 6.50 8.77
CA CYS A 33 -8.29 7.11 7.90
C CYS A 33 -9.47 6.15 7.63
N PRO A 34 -10.72 6.52 7.98
CA PRO A 34 -11.89 5.67 7.74
C PRO A 34 -12.25 5.48 6.25
N HIS A 35 -11.67 6.30 5.36
CA HIS A 35 -11.83 6.12 3.92
C HIS A 35 -10.82 5.11 3.36
N CYS A 36 -9.59 5.09 3.90
CA CYS A 36 -8.59 4.09 3.56
C CYS A 36 -9.04 2.70 4.03
N GLU A 37 -9.57 2.60 5.25
CA GLU A 37 -10.17 1.35 5.76
C GLU A 37 -11.28 0.83 4.82
N ARG A 38 -12.17 1.71 4.37
CA ARG A 38 -13.25 1.31 3.43
C ARG A 38 -12.76 1.01 2.01
N ALA A 39 -11.59 1.52 1.62
CA ALA A 39 -10.98 1.23 0.33
C ALA A 39 -10.36 -0.17 0.31
N GLN A 40 -9.83 -0.65 1.45
CA GLN A 40 -9.15 -1.93 1.57
C GLN A 40 -9.93 -3.12 0.94
N PRO A 41 -11.21 -3.39 1.27
CA PRO A 41 -11.92 -4.52 0.67
C PRO A 41 -12.19 -4.35 -0.84
N ILE A 42 -12.21 -3.11 -1.34
CA ILE A 42 -12.36 -2.81 -2.76
C ILE A 42 -11.06 -3.14 -3.50
N VAL A 43 -9.90 -2.75 -2.93
CA VAL A 43 -8.59 -3.09 -3.49
C VAL A 43 -8.39 -4.60 -3.50
N GLU A 44 -8.83 -5.31 -2.46
CA GLU A 44 -8.83 -6.78 -2.45
C GLU A 44 -9.70 -7.36 -3.56
N ALA A 45 -10.93 -6.89 -3.72
CA ALA A 45 -11.82 -7.36 -4.78
C ALA A 45 -11.23 -7.13 -6.19
N VAL A 46 -10.55 -6.00 -6.40
CA VAL A 46 -9.87 -5.71 -7.68
C VAL A 46 -8.68 -6.65 -7.89
N ARG A 47 -7.87 -6.89 -6.87
CA ARG A 47 -6.76 -7.85 -6.91
C ARG A 47 -7.27 -9.26 -7.22
N ASP A 48 -8.32 -9.70 -6.55
CA ASP A 48 -8.89 -11.04 -6.73
C ASP A 48 -9.49 -11.19 -8.14
N ALA A 49 -10.06 -10.13 -8.71
CA ALA A 49 -10.57 -10.12 -10.08
C ALA A 49 -9.47 -10.12 -11.15
N MET A 50 -8.31 -9.49 -10.88
CA MET A 50 -7.19 -9.40 -11.82
C MET A 50 -6.17 -10.53 -11.67
N GLY A 51 -6.12 -11.21 -10.53
CA GLY A 51 -5.17 -12.29 -10.26
C GLY A 51 -3.72 -11.83 -10.43
N ASP A 52 -2.93 -12.63 -11.16
CA ASP A 52 -1.50 -12.40 -11.37
C ASP A 52 -1.17 -11.19 -12.26
N ASP A 53 -2.19 -10.58 -12.89
CA ASP A 53 -2.01 -9.39 -13.73
C ASP A 53 -1.89 -8.10 -12.92
N LEU A 54 -2.18 -8.13 -11.62
CA LEU A 54 -2.09 -6.98 -10.71
C LEU A 54 -1.10 -7.22 -9.58
N ARG A 55 -0.23 -6.22 -9.37
CA ARG A 55 0.49 -6.06 -8.10
C ARG A 55 0.03 -4.81 -7.36
N VAL A 56 -0.05 -4.92 -6.05
CA VAL A 56 -0.50 -3.85 -5.15
C VAL A 56 0.66 -3.38 -4.29
N VAL A 57 0.76 -2.07 -4.12
CA VAL A 57 1.71 -1.43 -3.20
C VAL A 57 0.94 -0.44 -2.34
N PHE A 58 1.11 -0.54 -1.02
CA PHE A 58 0.61 0.45 -0.09
C PHE A 58 1.75 1.33 0.41
N ARG A 59 1.60 2.65 0.27
CA ARG A 59 2.53 3.66 0.77
C ARG A 59 1.84 4.47 1.85
N ALA A 60 2.37 4.41 3.07
CA ALA A 60 1.84 5.19 4.16
C ALA A 60 1.99 6.70 3.88
N PHE A 61 0.90 7.45 4.03
CA PHE A 61 0.82 8.89 3.95
C PHE A 61 0.13 9.43 5.21
N PRO A 62 0.83 9.42 6.36
CA PRO A 62 0.23 9.76 7.65
C PRO A 62 -0.14 11.24 7.70
N LEU A 63 -1.43 11.51 7.87
CA LEU A 63 -2.00 12.83 8.05
C LEU A 63 -1.90 13.22 9.52
N ALA A 64 -0.67 13.35 10.04
CA ALA A 64 -0.38 13.50 11.47
C ALA A 64 -1.14 14.64 12.19
N GLN A 65 -1.60 15.65 11.45
CA GLN A 65 -2.41 16.75 11.99
C GLN A 65 -3.87 16.36 12.28
N MET A 66 -4.37 15.32 11.61
CA MET A 66 -5.74 14.80 11.71
C MET A 66 -5.79 13.46 12.44
N HIS A 67 -4.73 12.65 12.29
CA HIS A 67 -4.62 11.29 12.79
C HIS A 67 -3.35 11.16 13.66
N PRO A 68 -3.48 11.27 15.00
CA PRO A 68 -2.34 11.41 15.91
C PRO A 68 -1.46 10.14 16.03
N HIS A 69 -1.98 8.98 15.65
CA HIS A 69 -1.29 7.68 15.68
C HIS A 69 -0.85 7.19 14.29
N ALA A 70 -1.28 7.84 13.20
CA ALA A 70 -0.97 7.46 11.83
C ALA A 70 0.53 7.29 11.56
N GLN A 71 1.36 8.19 12.09
CA GLN A 71 2.81 8.11 11.95
C GLN A 71 3.38 6.86 12.63
N HIS A 72 2.99 6.59 13.87
CA HIS A 72 3.45 5.39 14.58
C HIS A 72 2.93 4.10 13.93
N ALA A 73 1.70 4.10 13.41
CA ALA A 73 1.16 2.96 12.67
C ALA A 73 1.94 2.71 11.37
N ALA A 74 2.31 3.78 10.65
CA ALA A 74 3.16 3.69 9.47
C ALA A 74 4.53 3.09 9.79
N GLU A 75 5.18 3.56 10.85
CA GLU A 75 6.47 3.04 11.32
C GLU A 75 6.38 1.58 11.75
N ALA A 76 5.30 1.19 12.44
CA ALA A 76 5.06 -0.18 12.84
C ALA A 76 4.88 -1.11 11.62
N ALA A 77 4.10 -0.69 10.62
CA ALA A 77 3.91 -1.44 9.39
C ALA A 77 5.23 -1.60 8.61
N GLN A 78 6.01 -0.53 8.47
CA GLN A 78 7.35 -0.59 7.84
C GLN A 78 8.28 -1.54 8.60
N SER A 79 8.26 -1.51 9.93
CA SER A 79 9.04 -2.41 10.78
C SER A 79 8.61 -3.88 10.65
N ALA A 80 7.32 -4.15 10.48
CA ALA A 80 6.83 -5.50 10.18
C ALA A 80 7.24 -5.94 8.77
N GLY A 81 7.27 -5.01 7.81
CA GLY A 81 7.64 -5.30 6.43
C GLY A 81 9.10 -5.70 6.26
N VAL A 82 10.05 -5.05 6.95
CA VAL A 82 11.46 -5.49 6.93
C VAL A 82 11.67 -6.89 7.53
N GLN A 83 10.67 -7.41 8.26
CA GLN A 83 10.63 -8.78 8.79
C GLN A 83 9.80 -9.74 7.91
N GLY A 84 9.36 -9.31 6.72
CA GLY A 84 8.57 -10.11 5.79
C GLY A 84 7.11 -10.28 6.21
N LYS A 85 6.57 -9.39 7.04
CA LYS A 85 5.20 -9.46 7.60
C LYS A 85 4.40 -8.18 7.34
N PHE A 86 4.63 -7.55 6.19
CA PHE A 86 3.92 -6.32 5.83
C PHE A 86 2.44 -6.58 5.53
N TRP A 87 2.18 -7.65 4.78
CA TRP A 87 0.87 -8.07 4.29
C TRP A 87 0.31 -9.21 5.12
#